data_AF-A0A963RU83-F1
#
_entry.id   AF-A0A963RU83-F1
#
_cell.length_a   1.000
_cell.length_b   1.000
_cell.length_c   1.000
_cell.angle_alpha   90.00
_cell.angle_beta   90.00
_cell.angle_gamma   90.00
#
_symmetry.space_group_name_H-M   'P 1'
#
loop_
_entity.id
_entity.type
_entity.pdbx_description
1 polymer ?
#
loop_
_entity_poly.entity_id
_entity_poly.type
_entity_poly.pdbx_seq_one_letter_code
_entity_poly.pdbx_strand_id
1 'polypeptide(L)'
;LGAVVAASVGYVYGAQVTPELGAERVICWMCVLALPLTLPAALWLWPDTAAQPVRTASWLAFVYVGTVSMWAGFFAWFRGLDWGGALRVSQVQLLQPFLSMLFAVPLLGERLDALSLGFALAVVATVFVGRRLSRPAAQEPAA
;
A
#
# COMPACT_ATOMS: atom_id res chain seq x y z
N LEU A 1 -9.47 -0.46 -10.95
CA LEU A 1 -10.69 -0.54 -10.10
C LEU A 1 -10.69 -1.79 -9.23
N GLY A 2 -10.62 -3.01 -9.80
CA GLY A 2 -10.59 -4.26 -9.02
C GLY A 2 -9.50 -4.30 -7.94
N ALA A 3 -8.25 -3.94 -8.28
CA ALA A 3 -7.15 -3.85 -7.31
C ALA A 3 -7.40 -2.85 -6.17
N VAL A 4 -8.05 -1.71 -6.47
CA VAL A 4 -8.38 -0.69 -5.46
C VAL A 4 -9.44 -1.21 -4.49
N VAL A 5 -10.47 -1.87 -5.01
CA VAL A 5 -11.53 -2.48 -4.18
C VAL A 5 -10.95 -3.59 -3.31
N ALA A 6 -10.18 -4.51 -3.91
CA ALA A 6 -9.56 -5.61 -3.18
C ALA A 6 -8.62 -5.12 -2.07
N ALA A 7 -7.76 -4.14 -2.37
CA ALA A 7 -6.88 -3.54 -1.37
C ALA A 7 -7.67 -2.84 -0.25
N SER A 8 -8.70 -2.06 -0.60
CA SER A 8 -9.53 -1.36 0.40
C SER A 8 -10.25 -2.34 1.33
N VAL A 9 -10.87 -3.37 0.77
CA VAL A 9 -11.52 -4.46 1.51
C VAL A 9 -10.49 -5.13 2.43
N GLY A 10 -9.35 -5.57 1.88
CA GLY A 10 -8.29 -6.20 2.66
C GLY A 10 -7.85 -5.35 3.84
N TYR A 11 -7.50 -4.07 3.61
CA TYR A 11 -7.03 -3.19 4.69
C TYR A 11 -8.11 -2.90 5.74
N VAL A 12 -9.35 -2.65 5.32
CA VAL A 12 -10.44 -2.33 6.26
C VAL A 12 -10.76 -3.53 7.14
N TYR A 13 -10.94 -4.72 6.56
CA TYR A 13 -11.20 -5.93 7.34
C TYR A 13 -10.00 -6.33 8.18
N GLY A 14 -8.78 -6.24 7.64
CA GLY A 14 -7.57 -6.52 8.41
C GLY A 14 -7.43 -5.61 9.62
N ALA A 15 -7.69 -4.31 9.47
CA ALA A 15 -7.67 -3.36 10.58
C ALA A 15 -8.75 -3.66 11.63
N GLN A 16 -9.97 -4.05 11.21
CA GLN A 16 -11.06 -4.37 12.15
C GLN A 16 -10.77 -5.60 13.02
N VAL A 17 -10.05 -6.59 12.48
CA VAL A 17 -9.73 -7.84 13.19
C VAL A 17 -8.41 -7.73 13.97
N THR A 18 -7.58 -6.72 13.69
CA THR A 18 -6.29 -6.49 14.37
C THR A 18 -6.40 -6.36 15.90
N PRO A 19 -7.39 -5.66 16.49
CA PRO A 19 -7.56 -5.60 17.95
C PRO A 19 -7.74 -6.97 18.62
N GLU A 20 -8.38 -7.92 17.92
CA GLU A 20 -8.72 -9.24 18.48
C GLU A 20 -7.62 -10.27 18.24
N LEU A 21 -7.05 -10.32 17.03
CA LEU A 21 -6.06 -11.34 16.64
C LEU A 21 -4.60 -10.89 16.80
N GLY A 22 -4.36 -9.58 16.89
CA GLY A 22 -3.02 -8.99 16.79
C GLY A 22 -2.54 -8.87 15.33
N ALA A 23 -1.78 -7.81 15.06
CA ALA A 23 -1.33 -7.45 13.71
C ALA A 23 -0.49 -8.54 13.04
N GLU A 24 0.34 -9.23 13.82
CA GLU A 24 1.25 -10.26 13.35
C GLU A 24 0.47 -11.47 12.82
N ARG A 25 -0.62 -11.86 13.50
CA ARG A 25 -1.48 -12.98 13.07
C ARG A 25 -2.33 -12.60 11.87
N VAL A 26 -2.84 -11.37 11.83
CA VAL A 26 -3.66 -10.87 10.71
C VAL A 26 -2.90 -10.96 9.40
N ILE A 27 -1.66 -10.46 9.32
CA ILE A 27 -0.89 -10.53 8.07
C ILE A 27 -0.50 -11.96 7.71
N CYS A 28 -0.14 -12.80 8.69
CA CYS A 28 0.16 -14.21 8.43
C CYS A 28 -1.05 -14.91 7.78
N TRP A 29 -2.25 -14.70 8.33
CA TRP A 29 -3.48 -15.24 7.74
C TRP A 29 -3.78 -14.62 6.37
N MET A 30 -3.58 -13.32 6.17
CA MET A 30 -3.75 -12.70 4.84
C MET A 30 -2.83 -13.32 3.79
N CYS A 31 -1.55 -13.53 4.11
CA CYS A 31 -0.61 -14.18 3.20
C CYS A 31 -1.07 -15.60 2.85
N VAL A 32 -1.51 -16.38 3.84
CA VAL A 32 -2.02 -17.75 3.63
C VAL A 32 -3.29 -17.75 2.79
N LEU A 33 -4.24 -16.84 3.08
CA LEU A 33 -5.50 -16.72 2.36
C LEU A 33 -5.34 -16.18 0.94
N ALA A 34 -4.23 -15.49 0.64
CA ALA A 34 -3.90 -15.07 -0.72
C ALA A 34 -3.43 -16.24 -1.60
N LEU A 35 -2.77 -17.25 -1.03
CA LEU A 35 -2.17 -18.37 -1.79
C LEU A 35 -3.14 -19.11 -2.72
N PRO A 36 -4.39 -19.46 -2.31
CA PRO A 36 -5.34 -20.13 -3.19
C PRO A 36 -5.69 -19.33 -4.46
N LEU A 37 -5.49 -18.02 -4.46
CA LEU A 37 -5.69 -17.16 -5.62
C LEU A 37 -4.37 -16.89 -6.35
N THR A 38 -3.32 -16.50 -5.62
CA THR A 38 -2.06 -16.06 -6.23
C THR A 38 -1.26 -17.20 -6.83
N LEU A 39 -1.31 -18.40 -6.24
CA LEU A 39 -0.55 -19.55 -6.74
C LEU A 39 -1.12 -20.09 -8.06
N PRO A 40 -2.44 -20.35 -8.20
CA PRO A 40 -3.00 -20.73 -9.50
C PRO A 40 -2.83 -19.63 -10.55
N ALA A 41 -2.98 -18.36 -10.17
CA ALA A 41 -2.73 -17.25 -11.09
C ALA A 41 -1.28 -17.23 -11.57
N ALA A 42 -0.30 -17.42 -10.68
CA ALA A 42 1.11 -17.49 -11.07
C ALA A 42 1.39 -18.63 -12.05
N LEU A 43 0.78 -19.81 -11.84
CA LEU A 43 0.91 -20.95 -12.75
C LEU A 43 0.19 -20.73 -14.09
N TRP A 44 -0.94 -20.03 -14.07
CA TRP A 44 -1.71 -19.77 -15.30
C TRP A 44 -1.09 -18.68 -16.16
N LEU A 45 -0.52 -17.65 -15.53
CA LEU A 45 0.22 -16.55 -16.17
C LEU A 45 1.71 -16.86 -16.32
N TRP A 46 2.10 -18.14 -16.24
CA TRP A 46 3.49 -18.55 -16.30
C TRP A 46 4.09 -18.19 -17.67
N PRO A 47 5.18 -17.40 -17.73
CA PRO A 47 5.66 -16.87 -19.00
C PRO A 47 6.41 -17.93 -19.82
N ASP A 48 6.31 -17.85 -21.14
CA ASP A 48 7.04 -18.75 -22.07
C ASP A 48 8.57 -18.68 -21.89
N THR A 49 9.07 -17.54 -21.39
CA THR A 49 10.50 -17.33 -21.08
C THR A 49 10.95 -17.95 -19.76
N ALA A 50 10.09 -18.64 -19.01
CA ALA A 50 10.42 -19.17 -17.68
C ALA A 50 11.53 -20.23 -17.68
N ALA A 51 11.85 -20.82 -18.83
CA ALA A 51 13.00 -21.70 -18.98
C ALA A 51 14.35 -20.96 -18.92
N GLN A 52 14.36 -19.63 -19.03
CA GLN A 52 15.58 -18.83 -18.92
C GLN A 52 16.03 -18.71 -17.46
N PRO A 53 17.35 -18.75 -17.20
CA PRO A 53 17.88 -18.65 -15.85
C PRO A 53 17.56 -17.27 -15.24
N VAL A 54 16.82 -17.28 -14.14
CA VAL A 54 16.54 -16.08 -13.35
C VAL A 54 17.79 -15.70 -12.57
N ARG A 55 18.20 -14.42 -12.65
CA ARG A 55 19.37 -13.90 -11.92
C ARG A 55 19.20 -14.10 -10.42
N THR A 56 20.26 -14.47 -9.71
CA THR A 56 20.26 -14.62 -8.25
C THR A 56 19.78 -13.35 -7.53
N ALA A 57 20.15 -12.17 -8.05
CA ALA A 57 19.69 -10.89 -7.50
C ALA A 57 18.15 -10.75 -7.53
N SER A 58 17.47 -11.29 -8.54
CA SER A 58 16.01 -11.28 -8.64
C SER A 58 15.36 -12.16 -7.57
N TRP A 59 15.95 -13.33 -7.28
CA TRP A 59 15.51 -14.18 -6.18
C TRP A 59 15.71 -13.51 -4.82
N LEU A 60 16.86 -12.87 -4.60
CA LEU A 60 17.14 -12.13 -3.37
C LEU A 60 16.16 -10.96 -3.19
N ALA A 61 15.90 -10.20 -4.27
CA ALA A 61 14.91 -9.13 -4.25
C ALA A 61 13.50 -9.65 -3.95
N PHE A 62 13.11 -10.79 -4.53
CA PHE A 62 11.83 -11.44 -4.27
C PHE A 62 11.69 -11.83 -2.79
N VAL A 63 12.70 -12.50 -2.22
CA VAL A 63 12.70 -12.85 -0.79
C VAL A 63 12.65 -11.60 0.08
N TYR A 64 13.43 -10.57 -0.25
CA TYR A 64 13.44 -9.30 0.49
C TYR A 64 12.07 -8.61 0.46
N VAL A 65 11.48 -8.43 -0.71
CA VAL A 65 10.16 -7.79 -0.86
C VAL A 65 9.08 -8.62 -0.18
N GLY A 66 9.11 -9.95 -0.29
CA GLY A 66 8.14 -10.83 0.37
C GLY A 66 8.23 -10.82 1.89
N THR A 67 9.43 -10.92 2.44
CA THR A 67 9.62 -11.09 3.90
C THR A 67 9.75 -9.76 4.64
N VAL A 68 10.55 -8.82 4.14
CA VAL A 68 10.81 -7.54 4.82
C VAL A 68 9.70 -6.55 4.52
N SER A 69 9.41 -6.30 3.23
CA SER A 69 8.45 -5.27 2.84
C SER A 69 7.01 -5.71 3.06
N MET A 70 6.63 -6.88 2.56
CA MET A 70 5.24 -7.34 2.56
C MET A 70 4.84 -7.98 3.89
N TRP A 71 5.66 -8.85 4.48
CA TRP A 71 5.29 -9.52 5.73
C TRP A 71 5.64 -8.70 6.98
N ALA A 72 6.94 -8.42 7.22
CA ALA A 72 7.38 -7.73 8.44
C ALA A 72 6.93 -6.26 8.48
N GLY A 73 7.03 -5.54 7.36
CA GLY A 73 6.55 -4.15 7.27
C GLY A 73 5.06 -4.01 7.60
N PHE A 74 4.27 -5.04 7.29
CA PHE A 74 2.83 -5.03 7.58
C PHE A 74 2.50 -5.25 9.05
N PHE A 75 3.43 -5.76 9.88
CA PHE A 75 3.25 -5.75 11.33
C PHE A 75 3.11 -4.31 11.82
N ALA A 76 4.06 -3.45 11.45
CA ALA A 76 4.03 -2.03 11.79
C ALA A 76 2.82 -1.34 11.17
N TRP A 77 2.45 -1.70 9.94
CA TRP A 77 1.30 -1.13 9.24
C TRP A 77 -0.03 -1.41 9.95
N PHE A 78 -0.34 -2.69 10.25
CA PHE A 78 -1.59 -3.05 10.91
C PHE A 78 -1.66 -2.50 12.33
N ARG A 79 -0.54 -2.48 13.07
CA ARG A 79 -0.47 -1.80 14.37
C ARG A 79 -0.70 -0.30 14.24
N GLY A 80 -0.14 0.34 13.22
CA GLY A 80 -0.36 1.74 12.92
C GLY A 80 -1.83 2.04 12.59
N LEU A 81 -2.50 1.15 11.85
CA LEU A 81 -3.93 1.25 11.56
C LEU A 81 -4.79 1.12 12.82
N ASP A 82 -4.44 0.20 13.71
CA ASP A 82 -5.10 0.01 15.00
C ASP A 82 -4.95 1.25 15.91
N TRP A 83 -3.73 1.77 16.07
CA TRP A 83 -3.45 2.93 16.93
C TRP A 83 -3.96 4.26 16.37
N GLY A 84 -3.74 4.50 15.07
CA GLY A 84 -4.04 5.77 14.42
C GLY A 84 -5.46 5.88 13.87
N GLY A 85 -6.16 4.74 13.76
CA GLY A 85 -7.42 4.63 13.04
C GLY A 85 -7.25 4.72 11.52
N ALA A 86 -8.01 3.91 10.78
CA ALA A 86 -7.90 3.79 9.32
C ALA A 86 -8.00 5.13 8.57
N LEU A 87 -8.86 6.06 9.04
CA LEU A 87 -9.03 7.37 8.40
C LEU A 87 -7.76 8.20 8.44
N ARG A 88 -7.11 8.34 9.61
CA ARG A 88 -5.91 9.18 9.77
C ARG A 88 -4.70 8.56 9.06
N VAL A 89 -4.54 7.25 9.15
CA VAL A 89 -3.46 6.53 8.47
C VAL A 89 -3.61 6.63 6.95
N SER A 90 -4.83 6.53 6.42
CA SER A 90 -5.10 6.78 5.00
C SER A 90 -4.70 8.21 4.58
N GLN A 91 -4.91 9.20 5.47
CA GLN A 91 -4.42 10.56 5.19
C GLN A 91 -2.89 10.63 5.17
N VAL A 92 -2.18 9.94 6.05
CA VAL A 92 -0.71 9.88 6.01
C VAL A 92 -0.24 9.19 4.74
N GLN A 93 -0.95 8.16 4.27
CA GLN A 93 -0.60 7.42 3.05
C GLN A 93 -0.66 8.27 1.79
N LEU A 94 -1.43 9.37 1.78
CA LEU A 94 -1.42 10.32 0.67
C LEU A 94 -0.06 11.03 0.50
N LEU A 95 0.82 10.98 1.51
CA LEU A 95 2.20 11.44 1.40
C LEU A 95 3.11 10.44 0.69
N GLN A 96 2.75 9.15 0.67
CA GLN A 96 3.58 8.06 0.13
C GLN A 96 4.03 8.30 -1.31
N PRO A 97 3.16 8.67 -2.28
CA PRO A 97 3.58 8.88 -3.67
C PRO A 97 4.67 9.95 -3.81
N PHE A 98 4.61 10.99 -2.99
CA PHE A 98 5.57 12.10 -3.03
C PHE A 98 6.90 11.72 -2.40
N LEU A 99 6.87 10.98 -1.28
CA LEU A 99 8.10 10.43 -0.69
C LEU A 99 8.75 9.41 -1.62
N SER A 100 7.97 8.56 -2.29
CA SER A 100 8.47 7.63 -3.29
C SER A 100 9.14 8.37 -4.46
N MET A 101 8.53 9.44 -4.96
CA MET A 101 9.12 10.30 -6.00
C MET A 101 10.43 10.97 -5.52
N LEU A 102 10.45 11.46 -4.28
CA LEU A 102 11.65 12.06 -3.68
C LEU A 102 12.79 11.04 -3.53
N PHE A 103 12.48 9.82 -3.08
CA PHE A 103 13.47 8.75 -2.91
C PHE A 103 13.92 8.13 -4.23
N ALA A 104 13.12 8.20 -5.30
CA ALA A 104 13.52 7.72 -6.62
C ALA A 104 14.79 8.42 -7.16
N VAL A 105 15.01 9.68 -6.81
CA VAL A 105 16.19 10.45 -7.26
C VAL A 105 17.50 9.85 -6.73
N PRO A 106 17.75 9.75 -5.41
CA PRO A 106 19.00 9.17 -4.92
C PRO A 106 19.08 7.64 -5.10
N LEU A 107 17.94 6.94 -5.14
CA LEU A 107 17.92 5.47 -5.10
C LEU A 107 17.93 4.83 -6.49
N LEU A 108 17.20 5.41 -7.44
CA LEU A 108 17.13 4.94 -8.84
C LEU A 108 17.91 5.84 -9.81
N GLY A 109 18.37 7.01 -9.36
CA GLY A 109 19.05 7.99 -10.22
C GLY A 109 18.10 8.72 -11.17
N GLU A 110 16.78 8.69 -10.91
CA GLU A 110 15.79 9.33 -11.76
C GLU A 110 15.89 10.87 -11.69
N ARG A 111 15.65 11.53 -12.83
CA ARG A 111 15.56 12.99 -12.89
C ARG A 111 14.10 13.39 -12.83
N LEU A 112 13.73 14.18 -11.83
CA LEU A 112 12.39 14.77 -11.76
C LEU A 112 12.30 15.87 -12.81
N ASP A 113 11.59 15.59 -13.90
CA ASP A 113 11.31 16.58 -14.92
C ASP A 113 10.17 17.51 -14.50
N ALA A 114 10.03 18.63 -15.22
CA ALA A 114 9.02 19.64 -14.92
C ALA A 114 7.59 19.10 -15.03
N LEU A 115 7.35 18.11 -15.90
CA LEU A 115 6.03 17.51 -16.10
C LEU A 115 5.64 16.63 -14.91
N SER A 116 6.57 15.83 -14.39
CA SER A 116 6.41 15.01 -13.19
C SER A 116 6.12 15.86 -11.96
N LEU A 117 6.85 16.99 -11.81
CA LEU A 117 6.59 17.97 -10.76
C LEU A 117 5.22 18.64 -10.92
N GLY A 118 4.86 19.03 -12.14
CA GLY A 118 3.54 19.60 -12.45
C GLY A 118 2.39 18.65 -12.11
N PHE A 119 2.54 17.36 -12.46
CA PHE A 119 1.56 16.33 -12.16
C PHE A 119 1.47 16.07 -10.65
N ALA A 120 2.61 16.02 -9.96
CA ALA A 120 2.66 15.90 -8.50
C ALA A 120 1.89 17.05 -7.83
N LEU A 121 2.10 18.30 -8.26
CA LEU A 121 1.35 19.47 -7.77
C LEU A 121 -0.16 19.36 -8.04
N ALA A 122 -0.56 18.89 -9.22
CA ALA A 122 -1.96 18.68 -9.56
C ALA A 122 -2.62 17.61 -8.66
N VAL A 123 -1.91 16.52 -8.35
CA VAL A 123 -2.37 15.50 -7.41
C VAL A 123 -2.50 16.09 -6.00
N VAL A 124 -1.51 16.86 -5.52
CA VAL A 124 -1.60 17.56 -4.22
C VAL A 124 -2.83 18.46 -4.16
N ALA A 125 -3.06 19.28 -5.19
CA ALA A 125 -4.22 20.17 -5.26
C ALA A 125 -5.54 19.39 -5.20
N THR A 126 -5.65 18.30 -5.97
CA THR A 126 -6.85 17.45 -6.00
C THR A 126 -7.10 16.80 -4.64
N VAL A 127 -6.07 16.26 -4.01
CA VAL A 127 -6.15 15.67 -2.67
C VAL A 127 -6.55 16.72 -1.63
N PHE A 128 -5.98 17.92 -1.71
CA PHE A 128 -6.29 19.03 -0.80
C PHE A 128 -7.75 19.48 -0.92
N VAL A 129 -8.26 19.63 -2.15
CA VAL A 129 -9.67 19.96 -2.41
C VAL A 129 -10.58 18.85 -1.92
N GLY A 130 -10.29 17.58 -2.24
CA GLY A 130 -11.06 16.43 -1.77
C GLY A 130 -11.16 16.38 -0.24
N ARG A 131 -10.04 16.59 0.47
CA ARG A 131 -10.02 16.67 1.95
C ARG A 131 -10.88 17.80 2.51
N ARG A 132 -10.92 18.96 1.83
CA ARG A 132 -11.78 20.08 2.27
C ARG A 132 -13.25 19.74 2.12
N LEU A 133 -13.63 19.08 1.04
CA LEU A 133 -15.03 18.70 0.75
C LEU A 133 -15.52 17.55 1.65
N SER A 134 -14.64 16.64 2.08
CA SER A 134 -14.98 15.51 2.96
C SER A 134 -15.00 15.83 4.46
N ARG A 135 -14.71 17.08 4.88
CA ARG A 135 -14.88 17.47 6.28
C ARG A 135 -16.39 17.53 6.60
N PRO A 136 -16.89 16.86 7.65
CA PRO A 136 -18.26 17.04 8.10
C PRO A 136 -18.52 18.52 8.35
N ALA A 137 -19.64 19.04 7.84
CA ALA A 137 -20.09 20.39 8.21
C ALA A 137 -20.13 20.46 9.74
N ALA A 138 -19.47 21.47 10.31
CA ALA A 138 -19.48 21.68 11.74
C ALA A 138 -20.94 21.68 12.23
N GLN A 139 -21.28 20.76 13.12
CA GLN A 139 -22.58 20.78 13.78
C GLN A 139 -22.70 22.12 14.51
N GLU A 140 -23.62 22.97 14.08
CA GLU A 140 -24.03 24.15 14.83
C GLU A 140 -24.46 23.70 16.24
N PRO A 141 -23.99 24.35 17.32
CA PRO A 141 -24.48 24.02 18.65
C PRO A 141 -25.96 24.35 18.70
N ALA A 142 -26.79 23.36 19.02
CA ALA A 142 -28.20 23.58 19.31
C ALA A 142 -28.30 24.54 20.51
N ALA A 143 -28.91 25.69 20.28
CA ALA A 143 -29.21 26.71 21.28
C ALA A 143 -30.35 26.29 22.22
#